data_AF-A0A4R2CW86-F1
#
_entry.id   AF-A0A4R2CW86-F1
#
_cell.length_a   1.000
_cell.length_b   1.000
_cell.length_c   1.000
_cell.angle_alpha   90.00
_cell.angle_beta   90.00
_cell.angle_gamma   90.00
#
_symmetry.space_group_name_H-M   'P 1'
#
loop_
_entity.id
_entity.type
_entity.pdbx_description
1 polymer ?
#
loop_
_entity_poly.entity_id
_entity_poly.type
_entity_poly.pdbx_seq_one_letter_code
_entity_poly.pdbx_strand_id
1 'polypeptide(L)'
;MLDKTTTGKGIAYVHWGNSWQLRSFQDFNHYIDDLVYIHDLPSVDLSAYAAVIMPDAMDAEAPRPYARQLNAYLQGGGFLIVCLQGHADWLDIPELTWQPGNCRDWLWWTKGEKLEVTLSAPHHPITESMPLSHMSWHWGGSYNVPDGARSIVEIEGAGRSLFLDFPSLAGGGRLMLATLDPHSHNGQRFMPATTRFLQSFYPWLNRELGIERPARNRFTYLQCSHVPSEWRPDWIEDGLSRAGFELTFAPLDRLGPDLLETTDTLYIPSSHDEVFLKRRSADLLAFLAGGGNLIICAEPCQPWLDFMAPFHAVSPRPFTNIKVRVRNDRFGIFGDLGEDFDGWQGVFGQYARGWTDPPPGAIWLTDVGPPNDPKPADWIWRYPTTAGRGGFVFMHNGDNMTRYPDHGPKKEALVANIAVALRRLSLGELLF
;
A
#
# COMPACT_ATOMS: atom_id res chain seq x y z
N MET A 1 -22.76 -14.14 -15.92
CA MET A 1 -21.70 -14.44 -16.90
C MET A 1 -21.07 -13.10 -17.27
N LEU A 2 -19.94 -12.78 -16.66
CA LEU A 2 -19.19 -11.56 -16.96
C LEU A 2 -18.63 -11.68 -18.38
N ASP A 3 -18.88 -10.63 -19.15
CA ASP A 3 -18.29 -10.43 -20.46
C ASP A 3 -16.76 -10.33 -20.28
N LYS A 4 -16.03 -11.31 -20.81
CA LYS A 4 -14.55 -11.32 -20.82
C LYS A 4 -14.09 -10.30 -21.85
N THR A 5 -14.18 -9.01 -21.53
CA THR A 5 -13.45 -7.97 -22.24
C THR A 5 -11.97 -8.16 -21.93
N THR A 6 -11.27 -8.87 -22.81
CA THR A 6 -9.80 -9.01 -22.92
C THR A 6 -9.02 -8.54 -21.67
N THR A 7 -8.99 -9.37 -20.63
CA THR A 7 -8.07 -9.13 -19.50
C THR A 7 -6.66 -9.30 -20.04
N GLY A 8 -5.93 -8.19 -20.23
CA GLY A 8 -4.51 -8.22 -20.54
C GLY A 8 -3.75 -9.05 -19.49
N LYS A 9 -2.56 -9.54 -19.86
CA LYS A 9 -1.73 -10.32 -18.94
C LYS A 9 -1.30 -9.45 -17.74
N GLY A 10 -1.36 -10.00 -16.53
CA GLY A 10 -0.99 -9.31 -15.28
C GLY A 10 0.50 -9.43 -14.92
N ILE A 11 0.85 -9.07 -13.68
CA ILE A 11 2.21 -9.15 -13.14
C ILE A 11 2.26 -10.19 -12.01
N ALA A 12 3.19 -11.15 -12.10
CA ALA A 12 3.49 -12.09 -11.03
C ALA A 12 4.68 -11.63 -10.17
N TYR A 13 4.58 -11.82 -8.86
CA TYR A 13 5.67 -11.62 -7.90
C TYR A 13 6.05 -12.95 -7.26
N VAL A 14 7.22 -13.47 -7.61
CA VAL A 14 7.69 -14.80 -7.21
C VAL A 14 8.56 -14.71 -5.96
N HIS A 15 8.02 -15.08 -4.80
CA HIS A 15 8.69 -14.94 -3.51
C HIS A 15 9.17 -16.30 -2.95
N TRP A 16 10.11 -16.29 -2.00
CA TRP A 16 10.48 -17.51 -1.26
C TRP A 16 9.92 -17.57 0.17
N GLY A 17 9.10 -16.59 0.53
CA GLY A 17 8.31 -16.63 1.78
C GLY A 17 8.97 -15.95 2.97
N ASN A 18 10.10 -15.28 2.77
CA ASN A 18 10.64 -14.42 3.82
C ASN A 18 9.74 -13.21 4.10
N SER A 19 9.79 -12.73 5.34
CA SER A 19 8.89 -11.68 5.82
C SER A 19 9.08 -10.34 5.10
N TRP A 20 10.27 -10.06 4.55
CA TRP A 20 10.57 -8.79 3.91
C TRP A 20 9.98 -8.71 2.49
N GLN A 21 10.10 -9.78 1.70
CA GLN A 21 9.44 -9.90 0.40
C GLN A 21 7.92 -9.82 0.54
N LEU A 22 7.35 -10.58 1.49
CA LEU A 22 5.91 -10.59 1.74
C LEU A 22 5.40 -9.21 2.17
N ARG A 23 6.16 -8.49 3.02
CA ARG A 23 5.81 -7.13 3.42
C ARG A 23 5.91 -6.13 2.27
N SER A 24 6.93 -6.23 1.44
CA SER A 24 7.04 -5.37 0.25
C SER A 24 5.93 -5.63 -0.75
N PHE A 25 5.57 -6.89 -0.99
CA PHE A 25 4.38 -7.21 -1.77
C PHE A 25 3.13 -6.57 -1.12
N GLN A 26 2.95 -6.71 0.19
CA GLN A 26 1.81 -6.11 0.89
C GLN A 26 1.72 -4.59 0.70
N ASP A 27 2.84 -3.87 0.62
CA ASP A 27 2.84 -2.41 0.40
C ASP A 27 2.46 -2.03 -1.03
N PHE A 28 2.82 -2.87 -2.02
CA PHE A 28 2.71 -2.55 -3.45
C PHE A 28 1.76 -3.48 -4.21
N ASN A 29 0.90 -4.24 -3.51
CA ASN A 29 0.01 -5.24 -4.10
C ASN A 29 -1.02 -4.64 -5.09
N HIS A 30 -1.22 -3.33 -5.07
CA HIS A 30 -2.06 -2.62 -6.03
C HIS A 30 -1.52 -2.73 -7.46
N TYR A 31 -0.21 -2.88 -7.60
CA TYR A 31 0.51 -2.92 -8.85
C TYR A 31 0.87 -4.34 -9.32
N ILE A 32 0.49 -5.36 -8.55
CA ILE A 32 0.89 -6.76 -8.75
C ILE A 32 -0.37 -7.62 -8.68
N ASP A 33 -0.52 -8.59 -9.58
CA ASP A 33 -1.74 -9.40 -9.70
C ASP A 33 -1.66 -10.70 -8.92
N ASP A 34 -0.51 -11.38 -8.97
CA ASP A 34 -0.34 -12.67 -8.31
C ASP A 34 0.91 -12.74 -7.44
N LEU A 35 0.73 -13.30 -6.24
CA LEU A 35 1.79 -13.63 -5.30
C LEU A 35 2.08 -15.12 -5.43
N VAL A 36 3.22 -15.46 -6.02
CA VAL A 36 3.58 -16.84 -6.37
C VAL A 36 4.70 -17.31 -5.46
N TYR A 37 4.49 -18.38 -4.70
CA TYR A 37 5.56 -19.01 -3.96
C TYR A 37 6.48 -19.76 -4.94
N ILE A 38 7.79 -19.59 -4.81
CA ILE A 38 8.75 -20.13 -5.79
C ILE A 38 8.65 -21.66 -5.95
N HIS A 39 8.30 -22.39 -4.88
CA HIS A 39 8.14 -23.84 -4.96
C HIS A 39 6.85 -24.30 -5.64
N ASP A 40 5.91 -23.38 -5.88
CA ASP A 40 4.69 -23.63 -6.65
C ASP A 40 4.87 -23.32 -8.14
N LEU A 41 6.01 -22.74 -8.56
CA LEU A 41 6.31 -22.42 -9.96
C LEU A 41 6.02 -23.57 -10.95
N PRO A 42 6.32 -24.85 -10.66
CA PRO A 42 6.01 -25.95 -11.61
C PRO A 42 4.53 -26.06 -11.99
N SER A 43 3.63 -25.51 -11.17
CA SER A 43 2.19 -25.49 -11.41
C SER A 43 1.68 -24.20 -12.07
N VAL A 44 2.55 -23.21 -12.27
CA VAL A 44 2.22 -21.88 -12.77
C VAL A 44 2.63 -21.72 -14.23
N ASP A 45 1.68 -21.33 -15.08
CA ASP A 45 1.98 -20.92 -16.45
C ASP A 45 2.49 -19.47 -16.47
N LEU A 46 3.82 -19.31 -16.54
CA LEU A 46 4.44 -17.99 -16.60
C LEU A 46 4.06 -17.20 -17.85
N SER A 47 3.65 -17.87 -18.94
CA SER A 47 3.23 -17.20 -20.17
C SER A 47 1.90 -16.45 -20.01
N ALA A 48 1.15 -16.67 -18.94
CA ALA A 48 -0.05 -15.92 -18.59
C ALA A 48 0.23 -14.49 -18.10
N TYR A 49 1.49 -14.16 -17.77
CA TYR A 49 1.89 -12.85 -17.24
C TYR A 49 2.57 -11.97 -18.28
N ALA A 50 2.34 -10.66 -18.15
CA ALA A 50 3.02 -9.63 -18.91
C ALA A 50 4.45 -9.42 -18.36
N ALA A 51 4.60 -9.53 -17.03
CA ALA A 51 5.89 -9.52 -16.37
C ALA A 51 5.94 -10.46 -15.17
N VAL A 52 7.13 -10.99 -14.90
CA VAL A 52 7.43 -11.81 -13.72
C VAL A 52 8.55 -11.12 -12.94
N ILE A 53 8.32 -10.88 -11.65
CA ILE A 53 9.27 -10.22 -10.75
C ILE A 53 9.85 -11.26 -9.80
N MET A 54 11.17 -11.36 -9.80
CA MET A 54 11.98 -12.08 -8.81
C MET A 54 12.59 -11.03 -7.87
N PRO A 55 12.06 -10.84 -6.65
CA PRO A 55 12.58 -9.90 -5.67
C PRO A 55 13.89 -10.41 -5.05
N ASP A 56 14.66 -9.47 -4.52
CA ASP A 56 15.92 -9.71 -3.81
C ASP A 56 15.73 -10.41 -2.45
N ALA A 57 16.85 -10.78 -1.83
CA ALA A 57 16.92 -11.56 -0.58
C ALA A 57 16.22 -12.93 -0.64
N MET A 58 16.30 -13.56 -1.82
CA MET A 58 16.09 -14.99 -1.99
C MET A 58 17.42 -15.73 -1.89
N ASP A 59 17.40 -16.95 -1.36
CA ASP A 59 18.56 -17.84 -1.44
C ASP A 59 18.97 -18.05 -2.91
N ALA A 60 20.27 -17.97 -3.20
CA ALA A 60 20.78 -18.02 -4.57
C ALA A 60 20.53 -19.36 -5.27
N GLU A 61 20.34 -20.45 -4.52
CA GLU A 61 20.05 -21.78 -5.06
C GLU A 61 18.56 -21.96 -5.37
N ALA A 62 17.67 -21.19 -4.74
CA ALA A 62 16.22 -21.37 -4.85
C ALA A 62 15.67 -21.26 -6.30
N PRO A 63 16.17 -20.37 -7.18
CA PRO A 63 15.75 -20.31 -8.58
C PRO A 63 16.27 -21.46 -9.45
N ARG A 64 17.38 -22.12 -9.07
CA ARG A 64 18.07 -23.09 -9.95
C ARG A 64 17.18 -24.27 -10.41
N PRO A 65 16.35 -24.90 -9.54
CA PRO A 65 15.45 -25.96 -9.98
C PRO A 65 14.45 -25.50 -11.07
N TYR A 66 14.17 -24.20 -11.14
CA TYR A 66 13.20 -23.60 -12.06
C TYR A 66 13.85 -22.81 -13.19
N ALA A 67 15.19 -22.82 -13.28
CA ALA A 67 15.96 -22.09 -14.29
C ALA A 67 15.43 -22.35 -15.72
N ARG A 68 15.15 -23.62 -16.06
CA ARG A 68 14.59 -23.97 -17.37
C ARG A 68 13.25 -23.27 -17.65
N GLN A 69 12.37 -23.19 -16.66
CA GLN A 69 11.06 -22.57 -16.80
C GLN A 69 11.18 -21.04 -16.93
N LEU A 70 12.02 -20.42 -16.11
CA LEU A 70 12.28 -18.97 -16.14
C LEU A 70 12.94 -18.54 -17.46
N ASN A 71 13.94 -19.29 -17.93
CA ASN A 71 14.55 -19.04 -19.23
C ASN A 71 13.57 -19.32 -20.38
N ALA A 72 12.72 -20.35 -20.31
CA ALA A 72 11.71 -20.60 -21.34
C ALA A 72 10.69 -19.45 -21.43
N TYR A 73 10.26 -18.88 -20.29
CA TYR A 73 9.42 -17.69 -20.27
C TYR A 73 10.12 -16.50 -20.95
N LEU A 74 11.38 -16.24 -20.59
CA LEU A 74 12.18 -15.17 -21.18
C LEU A 74 12.35 -15.35 -22.70
N GLN A 75 12.80 -16.53 -23.14
CA GLN A 75 12.98 -16.86 -24.57
C GLN A 75 11.65 -16.92 -25.35
N GLY A 76 10.52 -17.07 -24.65
CA GLY A 76 9.17 -17.03 -25.22
C GLY A 76 8.59 -15.63 -25.38
N GLY A 77 9.38 -14.57 -25.20
CA GLY A 77 8.93 -13.18 -25.29
C GLY A 77 8.45 -12.58 -23.96
N GLY A 78 8.66 -13.28 -22.84
CA GLY A 78 8.32 -12.79 -21.51
C GLY A 78 9.20 -11.63 -21.05
N PHE A 79 8.66 -10.79 -20.17
CA PHE A 79 9.43 -9.79 -19.44
C PHE A 79 9.77 -10.30 -18.03
N LEU A 80 11.04 -10.59 -17.78
CA LEU A 80 11.54 -11.02 -16.47
C LEU A 80 12.28 -9.86 -15.78
N ILE A 81 11.98 -9.62 -14.52
CA ILE A 81 12.63 -8.61 -13.69
C ILE A 81 13.27 -9.33 -12.51
N VAL A 82 14.58 -9.17 -12.32
CA VAL A 82 15.33 -9.85 -11.26
C VAL A 82 16.10 -8.82 -10.45
N CYS A 83 15.77 -8.72 -9.17
CA CYS A 83 16.58 -8.04 -8.17
C CYS A 83 17.27 -9.11 -7.30
N LEU A 84 18.57 -8.95 -7.04
CA LEU A 84 19.28 -9.90 -6.19
C LEU A 84 20.50 -9.28 -5.51
N GLN A 85 20.92 -9.91 -4.41
CA GLN A 85 22.25 -9.69 -3.82
C GLN A 85 23.18 -10.81 -4.29
N GLY A 86 23.73 -10.69 -5.51
CA GLY A 86 24.67 -11.68 -6.04
C GLY A 86 24.58 -11.91 -7.54
N HIS A 87 24.83 -13.16 -7.93
CA HIS A 87 24.88 -13.59 -9.33
C HIS A 87 23.65 -14.43 -9.72
N ALA A 88 23.00 -14.09 -10.83
CA ALA A 88 21.91 -14.83 -11.45
C ALA A 88 22.47 -15.78 -12.53
N ASP A 89 23.35 -16.70 -12.13
CA ASP A 89 23.99 -17.68 -13.03
C ASP A 89 23.03 -18.75 -13.58
N TRP A 90 21.78 -18.76 -13.10
CA TRP A 90 20.68 -19.58 -13.60
C TRP A 90 19.98 -18.94 -14.81
N LEU A 91 20.35 -17.73 -15.21
CA LEU A 91 19.88 -17.09 -16.45
C LEU A 91 20.84 -17.38 -17.61
N ASP A 92 20.28 -17.81 -18.74
CA ASP A 92 21.03 -18.13 -19.96
C ASP A 92 21.26 -16.86 -20.80
N ILE A 93 22.06 -15.92 -20.29
CA ILE A 93 22.41 -14.67 -20.98
C ILE A 93 23.87 -14.74 -21.48
N PRO A 94 24.11 -14.75 -22.80
CA PRO A 94 25.45 -14.77 -23.35
C PRO A 94 26.31 -13.61 -22.86
N GLU A 95 27.59 -13.90 -22.56
CA GLU A 95 28.62 -12.92 -22.20
C GLU A 95 28.35 -12.10 -20.92
N LEU A 96 27.28 -12.40 -20.18
CA LEU A 96 27.00 -11.79 -18.90
C LEU A 96 27.97 -12.32 -17.84
N THR A 97 28.76 -11.42 -17.25
CA THR A 97 29.76 -11.75 -16.23
C THR A 97 29.53 -10.93 -14.97
N TRP A 98 29.39 -11.63 -13.85
CA TRP A 98 29.29 -11.00 -12.54
C TRP A 98 30.67 -10.85 -11.88
N GLN A 99 30.83 -9.78 -11.10
CA GLN A 99 32.00 -9.57 -10.25
C GLN A 99 31.54 -9.22 -8.83
N PRO A 100 32.14 -9.84 -7.80
CA PRO A 100 31.89 -9.46 -6.42
C PRO A 100 32.41 -8.05 -6.15
N GLY A 101 31.72 -7.33 -5.27
CA GLY A 101 32.07 -5.97 -4.88
C GLY A 101 31.07 -5.44 -3.86
N ASN A 102 31.41 -4.30 -3.25
CA ASN A 102 30.52 -3.57 -2.36
C ASN A 102 30.83 -2.08 -2.49
N CYS A 103 29.92 -1.24 -2.02
CA CYS A 103 30.15 0.19 -1.97
C CYS A 103 31.41 0.54 -1.16
N ARG A 104 32.14 1.56 -1.62
CA ARG A 104 33.45 1.96 -1.08
C ARG A 104 33.38 2.34 0.39
N ASP A 105 32.35 3.08 0.74
CA ASP A 105 32.08 3.52 2.10
C ASP A 105 30.68 3.10 2.51
N TRP A 106 30.58 2.01 3.26
CA TRP A 106 29.31 1.52 3.79
C TRP A 106 28.61 2.53 4.71
N LEU A 107 29.24 3.63 5.15
CA LEU A 107 28.60 4.64 6.00
C LEU A 107 28.44 6.00 5.31
N TRP A 108 28.55 6.06 3.97
CA TRP A 108 28.55 7.29 3.18
C TRP A 108 27.40 8.26 3.54
N TRP A 109 26.21 7.73 3.81
CA TRP A 109 25.02 8.53 4.12
C TRP A 109 25.12 9.25 5.47
N THR A 110 25.88 8.71 6.44
CA THR A 110 26.08 9.35 7.75
C THR A 110 27.00 10.58 7.66
N LYS A 111 27.73 10.69 6.55
CA LYS A 111 28.69 11.76 6.29
C LYS A 111 28.15 12.85 5.36
N GLY A 112 26.92 12.69 4.86
CA GLY A 112 26.35 13.56 3.83
C GLY A 112 27.08 13.44 2.48
N GLU A 113 27.82 12.36 2.27
CA GLU A 113 28.54 12.08 1.02
C GLU A 113 27.57 11.52 -0.03
N LYS A 114 28.06 11.31 -1.25
CA LYS A 114 27.34 10.60 -2.30
C LYS A 114 27.96 9.23 -2.49
N LEU A 115 27.10 8.24 -2.70
CA LEU A 115 27.50 6.93 -3.16
C LEU A 115 28.11 7.03 -4.57
N GLU A 116 29.16 6.25 -4.83
CA GLU A 116 29.92 6.19 -6.09
C GLU A 116 29.16 5.55 -7.27
N VAL A 117 27.93 6.00 -7.50
CA VAL A 117 27.04 5.53 -8.57
C VAL A 117 26.55 6.67 -9.43
N THR A 118 26.42 6.42 -10.73
CA THR A 118 25.93 7.38 -11.72
C THR A 118 24.88 6.74 -12.62
N LEU A 119 24.04 7.57 -13.22
CA LEU A 119 23.23 7.13 -14.37
C LEU A 119 24.13 6.97 -15.59
N SER A 120 23.86 5.95 -16.39
CA SER A 120 24.54 5.72 -17.68
C SER A 120 24.17 6.80 -18.70
N ALA A 121 25.05 7.06 -19.67
CA ALA A 121 24.77 7.94 -20.80
C ALA A 121 24.72 7.12 -22.11
N PRO A 122 23.65 7.22 -22.93
CA PRO A 122 22.45 8.03 -22.72
C PRO A 122 21.54 7.48 -21.61
N HIS A 123 20.79 8.37 -20.94
CA HIS A 123 19.89 7.97 -19.86
C HIS A 123 18.79 7.02 -20.36
N HIS A 124 18.50 5.98 -19.58
CA HIS A 124 17.37 5.09 -19.82
C HIS A 124 16.03 5.81 -19.53
N PRO A 125 14.93 5.59 -20.30
CA PRO A 125 13.65 6.25 -20.07
C PRO A 125 13.06 6.09 -18.67
N ILE A 126 13.39 4.99 -17.97
CA ILE A 126 12.98 4.77 -16.57
C ILE A 126 13.44 5.92 -15.65
N THR A 127 14.52 6.62 -16.00
CA THR A 127 15.11 7.69 -15.18
C THR A 127 14.23 8.93 -15.09
N GLU A 128 13.25 9.09 -15.99
CA GLU A 128 12.22 10.12 -15.88
C GLU A 128 11.28 9.90 -14.69
N SER A 129 11.04 8.64 -14.33
CA SER A 129 10.22 8.26 -13.17
C SER A 129 11.06 7.96 -11.91
N MET A 130 12.32 7.59 -12.13
CA MET A 130 13.24 7.13 -11.09
C MET A 130 14.56 7.90 -11.20
N PRO A 131 14.70 9.06 -10.54
CA PRO A 131 15.98 9.76 -10.50
C PRO A 131 17.02 8.94 -9.74
N LEU A 132 18.31 9.29 -9.90
CA LEU A 132 19.42 8.61 -9.24
C LEU A 132 19.24 8.49 -7.72
N SER A 133 18.67 9.51 -7.06
CA SER A 133 18.39 9.52 -5.61
C SER A 133 17.40 8.43 -5.15
N HIS A 134 16.68 7.80 -6.09
CA HIS A 134 15.79 6.66 -5.87
C HIS A 134 16.47 5.34 -6.21
N MET A 135 17.73 5.33 -6.64
CA MET A 135 18.52 4.13 -6.98
C MET A 135 19.88 4.11 -6.25
N SER A 136 20.09 5.01 -5.28
CA SER A 136 21.35 5.16 -4.55
C SER A 136 21.24 4.63 -3.12
N TRP A 137 21.73 3.42 -2.92
CA TRP A 137 22.05 2.82 -1.62
C TRP A 137 23.14 1.77 -1.82
N HIS A 138 23.55 1.11 -0.74
CA HIS A 138 24.58 0.08 -0.84
C HIS A 138 24.24 -1.00 -1.88
N TRP A 139 25.26 -1.59 -2.49
CA TRP A 139 25.10 -2.55 -3.57
C TRP A 139 26.06 -3.73 -3.40
N GLY A 140 25.69 -4.89 -3.92
CA GLY A 140 26.43 -6.15 -3.77
C GLY A 140 26.81 -6.75 -5.12
N GLY A 141 28.03 -6.48 -5.56
CA GLY A 141 28.55 -6.91 -6.86
C GLY A 141 27.96 -6.14 -8.04
N SER A 142 28.47 -6.44 -9.22
CA SER A 142 28.11 -5.74 -10.47
C SER A 142 28.24 -6.65 -11.67
N TYR A 143 27.64 -6.26 -12.79
CA TYR A 143 27.75 -6.93 -14.08
C TYR A 143 28.56 -6.10 -15.08
N ASN A 144 29.12 -6.76 -16.11
CA ASN A 144 29.50 -6.05 -17.33
C ASN A 144 28.22 -5.60 -18.06
N VAL A 145 28.39 -4.86 -19.16
CA VAL A 145 27.30 -4.51 -20.07
C VAL A 145 27.54 -5.29 -21.37
N PRO A 146 26.89 -6.46 -21.57
CA PRO A 146 26.99 -7.20 -22.82
C PRO A 146 26.36 -6.46 -24.00
N ASP A 147 26.66 -6.91 -25.22
CA ASP A 147 26.02 -6.40 -26.43
C ASP A 147 24.49 -6.58 -26.35
N GLY A 148 23.76 -5.53 -26.73
CA GLY A 148 22.29 -5.50 -26.65
C GLY A 148 21.73 -5.15 -25.27
N ALA A 149 22.56 -5.09 -24.23
CA ALA A 149 22.16 -4.56 -22.91
C ALA A 149 22.32 -3.04 -22.84
N ARG A 150 21.54 -2.41 -21.96
CA ARG A 150 21.68 -1.01 -21.59
C ARG A 150 21.87 -0.94 -20.08
N SER A 151 22.95 -0.31 -19.64
CA SER A 151 23.07 0.06 -18.23
C SER A 151 22.09 1.18 -17.91
N ILE A 152 21.56 1.18 -16.68
CA ILE A 152 20.73 2.25 -16.10
C ILE A 152 21.54 2.94 -14.98
N VAL A 153 22.15 2.14 -14.11
CA VAL A 153 23.01 2.60 -13.01
C VAL A 153 24.37 1.94 -13.11
N GLU A 154 25.43 2.73 -13.02
CA GLU A 154 26.82 2.32 -13.11
C GLU A 154 27.60 2.68 -11.85
N ILE A 155 28.68 1.95 -11.59
CA ILE A 155 29.70 2.34 -10.63
C ILE A 155 30.63 3.35 -11.32
N GLU A 156 30.83 4.50 -10.69
CA GLU A 156 31.64 5.61 -11.25
C GLU A 156 33.02 5.14 -11.70
N GLY A 157 33.33 5.31 -13.00
CA GLY A 157 34.65 5.03 -13.57
C GLY A 157 35.05 3.55 -13.64
N ALA A 158 34.17 2.61 -13.27
CA ALA A 158 34.49 1.19 -13.25
C ALA A 158 34.06 0.43 -14.52
N GLY A 159 33.18 1.00 -15.35
CA GLY A 159 32.62 0.31 -16.52
C GLY A 159 31.77 -0.91 -16.14
N ARG A 160 31.10 -0.85 -14.98
CA ARG A 160 30.29 -1.94 -14.41
C ARG A 160 28.90 -1.42 -14.06
N SER A 161 27.89 -2.26 -14.28
CA SER A 161 26.48 -1.92 -14.08
C SER A 161 25.91 -2.58 -12.83
N LEU A 162 25.05 -1.84 -12.13
CA LEU A 162 24.24 -2.31 -11.00
C LEU A 162 22.77 -2.55 -11.40
N PHE A 163 22.35 -2.00 -12.53
CA PHE A 163 21.00 -2.14 -13.05
C PHE A 163 21.04 -2.13 -14.58
N LEU A 164 20.73 -3.26 -15.19
CA LEU A 164 20.71 -3.50 -16.63
C LEU A 164 19.28 -3.66 -17.15
N ASP A 165 19.04 -3.21 -18.37
CA ASP A 165 17.88 -3.59 -19.21
C ASP A 165 18.38 -4.26 -20.49
N PHE A 166 17.86 -5.43 -20.79
CA PHE A 166 17.99 -6.13 -22.06
C PHE A 166 16.65 -5.97 -22.78
N PRO A 167 16.45 -4.90 -23.57
CA PRO A 167 15.15 -4.55 -24.13
C PRO A 167 14.63 -5.56 -25.16
N SER A 168 15.51 -6.38 -25.74
CA SER A 168 15.15 -7.39 -26.75
C SER A 168 16.21 -8.49 -26.82
N LEU A 169 15.98 -9.59 -26.11
CA LEU A 169 16.78 -10.82 -26.20
C LEU A 169 16.38 -11.64 -27.43
N ALA A 170 17.19 -12.67 -27.73
CA ALA A 170 16.78 -13.72 -28.65
C ALA A 170 15.42 -14.30 -28.19
N GLY A 171 14.48 -14.50 -29.12
CA GLY A 171 13.11 -14.90 -28.79
C GLY A 171 12.17 -13.74 -28.40
N GLY A 172 12.66 -12.49 -28.37
CA GLY A 172 11.85 -11.29 -28.13
C GLY A 172 11.57 -10.99 -26.66
N GLY A 173 12.21 -11.71 -25.73
CA GLY A 173 12.09 -11.45 -24.30
C GLY A 173 12.75 -10.17 -23.85
N ARG A 174 12.36 -9.67 -22.68
CA ARG A 174 13.00 -8.56 -22.01
C ARG A 174 13.48 -8.98 -20.63
N LEU A 175 14.69 -8.56 -20.25
CA LEU A 175 15.23 -8.79 -18.92
C LEU A 175 15.63 -7.46 -18.27
N MET A 176 15.10 -7.16 -17.10
CA MET A 176 15.69 -6.17 -16.20
C MET A 176 16.41 -6.88 -15.07
N LEU A 177 17.69 -6.59 -14.88
CA LEU A 177 18.55 -7.25 -13.91
C LEU A 177 19.25 -6.23 -13.02
N ALA A 178 19.00 -6.29 -11.72
CA ALA A 178 19.60 -5.38 -10.74
C ALA A 178 20.34 -6.17 -9.64
N THR A 179 21.56 -5.72 -9.31
CA THR A 179 22.29 -6.14 -8.10
C THR A 179 21.94 -5.29 -6.88
N LEU A 180 20.82 -4.57 -6.99
CA LEU A 180 20.21 -3.81 -5.92
C LEU A 180 19.13 -4.65 -5.22
N ASP A 181 18.85 -4.30 -3.98
CA ASP A 181 18.00 -5.06 -3.06
C ASP A 181 16.82 -4.26 -2.49
N PRO A 182 15.95 -3.70 -3.35
CA PRO A 182 14.92 -2.77 -2.91
C PRO A 182 13.82 -3.43 -2.05
N HIS A 183 13.46 -4.70 -2.31
CA HIS A 183 12.33 -5.35 -1.66
C HIS A 183 12.66 -5.78 -0.24
N SER A 184 13.84 -6.32 0.02
CA SER A 184 14.23 -6.72 1.36
C SER A 184 14.33 -5.52 2.30
N HIS A 185 14.98 -4.44 1.88
CA HIS A 185 15.14 -3.25 2.72
C HIS A 185 13.84 -2.49 2.94
N ASN A 186 12.95 -2.44 1.94
CA ASN A 186 11.62 -1.88 2.14
C ASN A 186 10.83 -2.72 3.18
N GLY A 187 10.90 -4.04 3.06
CA GLY A 187 10.24 -4.96 3.98
C GLY A 187 10.83 -5.00 5.39
N GLN A 188 12.11 -4.63 5.54
CA GLN A 188 12.77 -4.45 6.84
C GLN A 188 12.51 -3.08 7.47
N ARG A 189 11.90 -2.14 6.75
CA ARG A 189 11.49 -0.81 7.25
C ARG A 189 12.62 0.13 7.67
N PHE A 190 13.86 -0.06 7.20
CA PHE A 190 15.00 0.77 7.64
C PHE A 190 15.68 1.61 6.56
N MET A 191 15.42 1.38 5.27
CA MET A 191 16.06 2.13 4.19
C MET A 191 15.05 2.88 3.31
N PRO A 192 14.71 4.14 3.63
CA PRO A 192 13.70 4.90 2.90
C PRO A 192 13.96 5.08 1.39
N ALA A 193 15.22 4.97 0.96
CA ALA A 193 15.57 5.03 -0.46
C ALA A 193 14.94 3.90 -1.27
N THR A 194 14.79 2.71 -0.70
CA THR A 194 14.20 1.56 -1.41
C THR A 194 12.68 1.63 -1.45
N THR A 195 12.05 2.21 -0.43
CA THR A 195 10.63 2.58 -0.52
C THR A 195 10.42 3.57 -1.68
N ARG A 196 11.24 4.62 -1.80
CA ARG A 196 11.15 5.55 -2.94
C ARG A 196 11.42 4.87 -4.29
N PHE A 197 12.37 3.93 -4.35
CA PHE A 197 12.58 3.11 -5.55
C PHE A 197 11.29 2.41 -5.95
N LEU A 198 10.66 1.66 -5.04
CA LEU A 198 9.48 0.85 -5.34
C LEU A 198 8.24 1.72 -5.63
N GLN A 199 8.09 2.85 -4.94
CA GLN A 199 7.06 3.86 -5.21
C GLN A 199 7.17 4.47 -6.61
N SER A 200 8.37 4.53 -7.18
CA SER A 200 8.55 4.95 -8.58
C SER A 200 8.50 3.78 -9.57
N PHE A 201 9.05 2.63 -9.20
CA PHE A 201 9.23 1.46 -10.08
C PHE A 201 7.90 0.81 -10.46
N TYR A 202 7.02 0.54 -9.49
CA TYR A 202 5.77 -0.16 -9.77
C TYR A 202 4.78 0.63 -10.63
N PRO A 203 4.57 1.94 -10.41
CA PRO A 203 3.79 2.76 -11.34
C PRO A 203 4.42 2.83 -12.73
N TRP A 204 5.76 2.97 -12.82
CA TRP A 204 6.45 2.94 -14.10
C TRP A 204 6.23 1.62 -14.83
N LEU A 205 6.38 0.48 -14.15
CA LEU A 205 6.23 -0.85 -14.74
C LEU A 205 4.82 -1.07 -15.29
N ASN A 206 3.79 -0.66 -14.56
CA ASN A 206 2.41 -0.78 -15.04
C ASN A 206 2.16 0.07 -16.28
N ARG A 207 2.68 1.30 -16.31
CA ARG A 207 2.61 2.16 -17.51
C ARG A 207 3.38 1.58 -18.68
N GLU A 208 4.58 1.04 -18.43
CA GLU A 208 5.41 0.37 -19.45
C GLU A 208 4.69 -0.83 -20.09
N LEU A 209 3.91 -1.56 -19.29
CA LEU A 209 3.11 -2.70 -19.73
C LEU A 209 1.73 -2.32 -20.28
N GLY A 210 1.35 -1.04 -20.24
CA GLY A 210 0.00 -0.59 -20.60
C GLY A 210 -1.10 -1.10 -19.67
N ILE A 211 -0.77 -1.43 -18.42
CA ILE A 211 -1.72 -1.89 -17.41
C ILE A 211 -2.28 -0.66 -16.67
N GLU A 212 -3.56 -0.40 -16.86
CA GLU A 212 -4.29 0.61 -16.10
C GLU A 212 -4.78 0.02 -14.77
N ARG A 213 -4.45 0.68 -13.65
CA ARG A 213 -4.86 0.26 -12.32
C ARG A 213 -6.04 1.12 -11.82
N PRO A 214 -7.01 0.55 -11.07
CA PRO A 214 -8.13 1.30 -10.53
C PRO A 214 -7.66 2.45 -9.64
N ALA A 215 -8.27 3.64 -9.78
CA ALA A 215 -7.89 4.82 -8.99
C ALA A 215 -8.24 4.70 -7.49
N ARG A 216 -9.01 3.67 -7.09
CA ARG A 216 -9.47 3.42 -5.71
C ARG A 216 -10.19 4.66 -5.12
N ASN A 217 -11.04 5.28 -5.92
CA ASN A 217 -11.69 6.56 -5.63
C ASN A 217 -13.22 6.47 -5.48
N ARG A 218 -13.82 5.28 -5.56
CA ARG A 218 -15.27 5.09 -5.36
C ARG A 218 -15.59 5.06 -3.87
N PHE A 219 -16.29 6.06 -3.39
CA PHE A 219 -16.62 6.23 -1.97
C PHE A 219 -18.12 6.04 -1.76
N THR A 220 -18.50 5.13 -0.89
CA THR A 220 -19.90 4.87 -0.55
C THR A 220 -20.20 5.35 0.85
N TYR A 221 -21.15 6.27 1.00
CA TYR A 221 -21.70 6.73 2.26
C TYR A 221 -22.97 5.95 2.57
N LEU A 222 -22.98 5.14 3.64
CA LEU A 222 -24.20 4.48 4.08
C LEU A 222 -25.12 5.45 4.82
N GLN A 223 -26.40 5.42 4.50
CA GLN A 223 -27.41 6.23 5.16
C GLN A 223 -28.10 5.40 6.24
N CYS A 224 -27.68 5.62 7.49
CA CYS A 224 -28.10 4.82 8.65
C CYS A 224 -29.25 5.45 9.45
N SER A 225 -29.47 6.76 9.34
CA SER A 225 -30.52 7.48 10.07
C SER A 225 -31.19 8.51 9.17
N HIS A 226 -32.52 8.68 9.29
CA HIS A 226 -33.26 9.70 8.54
C HIS A 226 -33.12 11.12 9.11
N VAL A 227 -32.18 11.35 10.04
CA VAL A 227 -31.87 12.71 10.51
C VAL A 227 -31.28 13.49 9.33
N PRO A 228 -31.85 14.63 8.91
CA PRO A 228 -31.44 15.30 7.66
C PRO A 228 -29.94 15.59 7.56
N SER A 229 -29.33 16.05 8.67
CA SER A 229 -27.89 16.36 8.75
C SER A 229 -26.98 15.12 8.69
N GLU A 230 -27.52 13.92 8.85
CA GLU A 230 -26.78 12.65 8.81
C GLU A 230 -27.11 11.83 7.56
N TRP A 231 -28.37 11.88 7.11
CA TRP A 231 -28.81 11.17 5.91
C TRP A 231 -28.05 11.62 4.67
N ARG A 232 -27.81 12.94 4.53
CA ARG A 232 -27.01 13.52 3.46
C ARG A 232 -26.38 14.84 3.94
N PRO A 233 -25.17 14.81 4.53
CA PRO A 233 -24.49 16.03 4.96
C PRO A 233 -24.22 16.97 3.76
N ASP A 234 -24.52 18.26 3.91
CA ASP A 234 -24.54 19.22 2.79
C ASP A 234 -23.19 19.39 2.06
N TRP A 235 -22.08 19.14 2.75
CA TRP A 235 -20.73 19.44 2.25
C TRP A 235 -19.90 18.22 1.85
N ILE A 236 -20.34 17.01 2.20
CA ILE A 236 -19.50 15.81 2.06
C ILE A 236 -19.22 15.49 0.58
N GLU A 237 -20.19 15.74 -0.29
CA GLU A 237 -20.07 15.53 -1.74
C GLU A 237 -19.02 16.46 -2.34
N ASP A 238 -19.08 17.75 -2.01
CA ASP A 238 -18.09 18.74 -2.43
C ASP A 238 -16.69 18.45 -1.87
N GLY A 239 -16.59 18.08 -0.59
CA GLY A 239 -15.34 17.76 0.07
C GLY A 239 -14.63 16.57 -0.57
N LEU A 240 -15.36 15.46 -0.78
CA LEU A 240 -14.86 14.25 -1.42
C LEU A 240 -14.54 14.47 -2.90
N SER A 241 -15.38 15.19 -3.63
CA SER A 241 -15.15 15.52 -5.04
C SER A 241 -13.87 16.35 -5.24
N ARG A 242 -13.62 17.34 -4.38
CA ARG A 242 -12.36 18.12 -4.37
C ARG A 242 -11.14 17.25 -4.07
N ALA A 243 -11.29 16.19 -3.28
CA ALA A 243 -10.24 15.20 -3.01
C ALA A 243 -10.12 14.12 -4.11
N GLY A 244 -10.95 14.20 -5.16
CA GLY A 244 -10.95 13.30 -6.31
C GLY A 244 -11.66 11.97 -6.05
N PHE A 245 -12.69 11.94 -5.21
CA PHE A 245 -13.54 10.76 -4.97
C PHE A 245 -14.89 10.88 -5.67
N GLU A 246 -15.40 9.73 -6.11
CA GLU A 246 -16.75 9.57 -6.65
C GLU A 246 -17.67 9.09 -5.54
N LEU A 247 -18.57 9.96 -5.07
CA LEU A 247 -19.45 9.66 -3.95
C LEU A 247 -20.75 9.00 -4.41
N THR A 248 -21.12 7.90 -3.74
CA THR A 248 -22.45 7.29 -3.80
C THR A 248 -23.08 7.28 -2.41
N PHE A 249 -24.32 7.75 -2.29
CA PHE A 249 -25.14 7.54 -1.09
C PHE A 249 -25.97 6.27 -1.26
N ALA A 250 -25.99 5.41 -0.23
CA ALA A 250 -26.78 4.19 -0.24
C ALA A 250 -27.49 3.97 1.10
N PRO A 251 -28.82 3.73 1.11
CA PRO A 251 -29.52 3.31 2.32
C PRO A 251 -28.92 2.04 2.91
N LEU A 252 -28.93 1.91 4.25
CA LEU A 252 -28.33 0.77 4.96
C LEU A 252 -28.83 -0.59 4.44
N ASP A 253 -30.11 -0.71 4.11
CA ASP A 253 -30.72 -1.96 3.62
C ASP A 253 -30.22 -2.41 2.22
N ARG A 254 -29.54 -1.52 1.49
CA ARG A 254 -28.85 -1.81 0.22
C ARG A 254 -27.45 -2.39 0.40
N LEU A 255 -26.92 -2.42 1.63
CA LEU A 255 -25.62 -3.04 1.90
C LEU A 255 -25.65 -4.53 1.57
N GLY A 256 -24.78 -4.93 0.66
CA GLY A 256 -24.59 -6.28 0.18
C GLY A 256 -23.55 -6.34 -0.94
N PRO A 257 -23.29 -7.53 -1.51
CA PRO A 257 -22.23 -7.75 -2.50
C PRO A 257 -22.27 -6.78 -3.68
N ASP A 258 -23.45 -6.52 -4.26
CA ASP A 258 -23.60 -5.64 -5.43
C ASP A 258 -23.11 -4.20 -5.16
N LEU A 259 -23.42 -3.66 -3.98
CA LEU A 259 -22.96 -2.32 -3.59
C LEU A 259 -21.45 -2.31 -3.30
N LEU A 260 -20.95 -3.38 -2.66
CA LEU A 260 -19.54 -3.51 -2.28
C LEU A 260 -18.63 -3.69 -3.51
N GLU A 261 -19.10 -4.34 -4.57
CA GLU A 261 -18.38 -4.46 -5.85
C GLU A 261 -18.10 -3.10 -6.50
N THR A 262 -19.03 -2.15 -6.33
CA THR A 262 -18.89 -0.78 -6.84
C THR A 262 -18.25 0.20 -5.84
N THR A 263 -17.73 -0.29 -4.71
CA THR A 263 -17.17 0.52 -3.63
C THR A 263 -15.67 0.27 -3.48
N ASP A 264 -14.87 1.31 -3.23
CA ASP A 264 -13.47 1.16 -2.79
C ASP A 264 -13.31 1.51 -1.30
N THR A 265 -14.04 2.53 -0.84
CA THR A 265 -14.11 2.92 0.58
C THR A 265 -15.56 3.05 1.02
N LEU A 266 -15.96 2.31 2.05
CA LEU A 266 -17.28 2.34 2.66
C LEU A 266 -17.23 3.14 3.96
N TYR A 267 -18.03 4.20 4.04
CA TYR A 267 -18.25 4.97 5.26
C TYR A 267 -19.54 4.53 5.94
N ILE A 268 -19.42 4.11 7.19
CA ILE A 268 -20.51 3.66 8.05
C ILE A 268 -20.67 4.69 9.19
N PRO A 269 -21.67 5.60 9.10
CA PRO A 269 -21.94 6.57 10.15
C PRO A 269 -22.43 5.90 11.44
N SER A 270 -22.41 6.67 12.53
CA SER A 270 -23.01 6.32 13.82
C SER A 270 -24.51 6.02 13.69
N SER A 271 -25.12 5.49 14.76
CA SER A 271 -26.54 5.13 14.81
C SER A 271 -26.98 4.05 13.79
N HIS A 272 -26.03 3.26 13.28
CA HIS A 272 -26.29 2.12 12.41
C HIS A 272 -26.97 0.94 13.15
N ASP A 273 -27.73 0.11 12.43
CA ASP A 273 -28.29 -1.13 12.98
C ASP A 273 -27.22 -2.22 13.10
N GLU A 274 -26.69 -2.42 14.31
CA GLU A 274 -25.67 -3.44 14.59
C GLU A 274 -26.14 -4.87 14.31
N VAL A 275 -27.44 -5.18 14.46
CA VAL A 275 -27.97 -6.53 14.18
C VAL A 275 -27.99 -6.77 12.69
N PHE A 276 -28.36 -5.78 11.89
CA PHE A 276 -28.27 -5.85 10.44
C PHE A 276 -26.81 -5.96 9.97
N LEU A 277 -25.90 -5.11 10.46
CA LEU A 277 -24.48 -5.18 10.11
C LEU A 277 -23.86 -6.54 10.46
N LYS A 278 -24.23 -7.12 11.61
CA LYS A 278 -23.79 -8.47 12.00
C LYS A 278 -24.27 -9.56 11.04
N ARG A 279 -25.46 -9.40 10.43
CA ARG A 279 -25.94 -10.31 9.38
C ARG A 279 -25.20 -10.15 8.05
N ARG A 280 -24.54 -9.00 7.85
CA ARG A 280 -23.70 -8.66 6.69
C ARG A 280 -22.21 -8.83 6.94
N SER A 281 -21.82 -9.43 8.08
CA SER A 281 -20.40 -9.56 8.46
C SER A 281 -19.57 -10.29 7.41
N ALA A 282 -20.08 -11.37 6.84
CA ALA A 282 -19.40 -12.12 5.77
C ALA A 282 -19.14 -11.26 4.52
N ASP A 283 -20.11 -10.45 4.11
CA ASP A 283 -20.00 -9.54 2.97
C ASP A 283 -18.92 -8.47 3.23
N LEU A 284 -18.91 -7.88 4.43
CA LEU A 284 -17.94 -6.86 4.84
C LEU A 284 -16.52 -7.42 5.00
N LEU A 285 -16.37 -8.63 5.55
CA LEU A 285 -15.07 -9.29 5.69
C LEU A 285 -14.51 -9.71 4.32
N ALA A 286 -15.36 -10.14 3.39
CA ALA A 286 -14.97 -10.42 2.01
C ALA A 286 -14.51 -9.13 1.29
N PHE A 287 -15.23 -8.02 1.49
CA PHE A 287 -14.85 -6.71 0.99
C PHE A 287 -13.47 -6.26 1.52
N LEU A 288 -13.23 -6.38 2.82
CA LEU A 288 -11.91 -6.11 3.43
C LEU A 288 -10.82 -7.04 2.87
N ALA A 289 -11.11 -8.34 2.75
CA ALA A 289 -10.16 -9.31 2.21
C ALA A 289 -9.76 -9.01 0.75
N GLY A 290 -10.67 -8.45 -0.03
CA GLY A 290 -10.44 -7.96 -1.40
C GLY A 290 -9.73 -6.61 -1.51
N GLY A 291 -9.34 -6.00 -0.38
CA GLY A 291 -8.64 -4.71 -0.37
C GLY A 291 -9.56 -3.49 -0.29
N GLY A 292 -10.85 -3.68 -0.01
CA GLY A 292 -11.78 -2.60 0.29
C GLY A 292 -11.49 -1.94 1.63
N ASN A 293 -11.83 -0.66 1.78
CA ASN A 293 -11.58 0.11 2.99
C ASN A 293 -12.87 0.41 3.77
N LEU A 294 -12.82 0.32 5.10
CA LEU A 294 -13.91 0.72 5.98
C LEU A 294 -13.55 1.96 6.78
N ILE A 295 -14.45 2.92 6.85
CA ILE A 295 -14.44 4.01 7.83
C ILE A 295 -15.69 3.82 8.70
N ILE A 296 -15.50 3.60 9.99
CA ILE A 296 -16.58 3.24 10.92
C ILE A 296 -16.66 4.30 12.02
N CYS A 297 -17.82 4.93 12.19
CA CYS A 297 -18.16 5.72 13.37
C CYS A 297 -19.08 4.88 14.26
N ALA A 298 -18.60 4.43 15.42
CA ALA A 298 -19.40 3.57 16.29
C ALA A 298 -18.98 3.63 17.76
N GLU A 299 -19.96 3.48 18.65
CA GLU A 299 -19.77 3.15 20.07
C GLU A 299 -20.33 1.72 20.28
N PRO A 300 -19.67 0.66 19.76
CA PRO A 300 -20.29 -0.64 19.57
C PRO A 300 -20.73 -1.29 20.89
N CYS A 301 -22.00 -1.71 20.97
CA CYS A 301 -22.50 -2.46 22.11
C CYS A 301 -22.01 -3.92 22.07
N GLN A 302 -21.99 -4.50 20.87
CA GLN A 302 -21.48 -5.84 20.60
C GLN A 302 -20.58 -5.83 19.35
N PRO A 303 -19.63 -6.77 19.25
CA PRO A 303 -18.90 -6.97 18.01
C PRO A 303 -19.85 -7.49 16.92
N TRP A 304 -19.92 -6.75 15.81
CA TRP A 304 -20.61 -7.14 14.58
C TRP A 304 -19.64 -7.50 13.43
N LEU A 305 -18.33 -7.29 13.65
CA LEU A 305 -17.22 -7.93 12.94
C LEU A 305 -16.29 -8.61 13.95
N ASP A 306 -15.66 -9.71 13.56
CA ASP A 306 -14.91 -10.58 14.48
C ASP A 306 -13.68 -9.91 15.12
N PHE A 307 -13.14 -8.86 14.50
CA PHE A 307 -12.01 -8.10 15.04
C PHE A 307 -12.43 -6.95 15.96
N MET A 308 -13.72 -6.63 16.06
CA MET A 308 -14.19 -5.52 16.89
C MET A 308 -14.28 -5.91 18.37
N ALA A 309 -14.11 -4.93 19.24
CA ALA A 309 -14.38 -5.03 20.66
C ALA A 309 -15.58 -4.14 21.04
N PRO A 310 -16.28 -4.40 22.16
CA PRO A 310 -17.26 -3.49 22.72
C PRO A 310 -16.65 -2.14 23.14
N PHE A 311 -17.48 -1.10 23.18
CA PHE A 311 -17.09 0.23 23.58
C PHE A 311 -16.87 0.36 25.10
N HIS A 312 -15.85 1.14 25.47
CA HIS A 312 -15.52 1.53 26.83
C HIS A 312 -15.50 3.05 26.96
N ALA A 313 -16.25 3.60 27.91
CA ALA A 313 -16.24 5.03 28.20
C ALA A 313 -15.09 5.42 29.14
N VAL A 314 -14.47 6.58 28.90
CA VAL A 314 -13.60 7.21 29.91
C VAL A 314 -14.45 7.88 31.00
N SER A 315 -13.85 8.19 32.15
CA SER A 315 -14.54 9.02 33.16
C SER A 315 -14.86 10.39 32.55
N PRO A 316 -16.13 10.83 32.53
CA PRO A 316 -16.51 12.13 31.96
C PRO A 316 -16.07 13.33 32.82
N ARG A 317 -15.52 13.07 34.02
CA ARG A 317 -15.00 14.10 34.92
C ARG A 317 -13.52 13.84 35.27
N PRO A 318 -12.68 14.90 35.28
CA PRO A 318 -12.98 16.25 34.80
C PRO A 318 -13.28 16.26 33.28
N PHE A 319 -13.96 17.29 32.78
CA PHE A 319 -14.39 17.35 31.38
C PHE A 319 -13.21 17.32 30.39
N THR A 320 -12.01 17.63 30.84
CA THR A 320 -10.80 17.51 30.03
C THR A 320 -10.48 16.06 29.62
N ASN A 321 -11.05 15.07 30.32
CA ASN A 321 -10.89 13.66 29.95
C ASN A 321 -11.56 13.33 28.61
N ILE A 322 -12.62 14.05 28.23
CA ILE A 322 -13.34 13.83 26.96
C ILE A 322 -12.83 14.75 25.84
N LYS A 323 -11.71 15.47 26.07
CA LYS A 323 -10.99 16.16 25.00
C LYS A 323 -10.13 15.14 24.25
N VAL A 324 -10.19 15.18 22.93
CA VAL A 324 -9.39 14.33 22.06
C VAL A 324 -8.10 15.04 21.66
N ARG A 325 -7.01 14.27 21.55
CA ARG A 325 -5.69 14.78 21.18
C ARG A 325 -5.12 13.92 20.08
N VAL A 326 -4.48 14.55 19.10
CA VAL A 326 -3.72 13.81 18.09
C VAL A 326 -2.54 13.11 18.77
N ARG A 327 -2.44 11.80 18.57
CA ARG A 327 -1.33 10.98 19.03
C ARG A 327 -0.34 10.73 17.91
N ASN A 328 -0.84 10.35 16.74
CA ASN A 328 -0.04 9.99 15.59
C ASN A 328 -0.74 10.44 14.31
N ASP A 329 -0.12 11.38 13.59
CA ASP A 329 -0.63 11.89 12.32
C ASP A 329 0.30 11.57 11.14
N ARG A 330 0.99 10.42 11.17
CA ARG A 330 1.89 10.01 10.08
C ARG A 330 1.22 9.88 8.72
N PHE A 331 -0.13 9.80 8.69
CA PHE A 331 -0.92 9.70 7.47
C PHE A 331 -1.48 11.07 7.00
N GLY A 332 -1.22 12.15 7.75
CA GLY A 332 -1.64 13.51 7.38
C GLY A 332 -3.16 13.72 7.42
N ILE A 333 -3.83 13.15 8.41
CA ILE A 333 -5.28 13.23 8.61
C ILE A 333 -5.68 14.49 9.39
N PHE A 334 -4.93 14.81 10.45
CA PHE A 334 -5.34 15.79 11.47
C PHE A 334 -4.56 17.11 11.43
N GLY A 335 -3.38 17.13 10.81
CA GLY A 335 -2.42 18.24 10.93
C GLY A 335 -2.91 19.61 10.47
N ASP A 336 -3.96 19.68 9.63
CA ASP A 336 -4.56 20.94 9.17
C ASP A 336 -5.93 21.28 9.79
N LEU A 337 -6.39 20.50 10.79
CA LEU A 337 -7.73 20.65 11.39
C LEU A 337 -7.77 21.60 12.60
N GLY A 338 -6.62 21.91 13.21
CA GLY A 338 -6.52 22.76 14.41
C GLY A 338 -6.61 21.98 15.73
N GLU A 339 -6.20 22.61 16.84
CA GLU A 339 -6.06 21.94 18.15
C GLU A 339 -7.39 21.58 18.84
N ASP A 340 -8.51 22.19 18.42
CA ASP A 340 -9.85 21.98 18.98
C ASP A 340 -10.80 21.29 17.99
N PHE A 341 -10.26 20.53 17.03
CA PHE A 341 -11.04 19.85 15.99
C PHE A 341 -12.13 18.90 16.51
N ASP A 342 -12.01 18.46 17.77
CA ASP A 342 -12.91 17.54 18.45
C ASP A 342 -14.13 18.23 19.09
N GLY A 343 -14.13 19.56 19.13
CA GLY A 343 -15.23 20.37 19.63
C GLY A 343 -16.38 20.46 18.62
N TRP A 344 -17.61 20.53 19.14
CA TRP A 344 -18.79 20.89 18.36
C TRP A 344 -19.64 21.89 19.14
N GLN A 345 -19.78 23.11 18.61
CA GLN A 345 -20.49 24.24 19.21
C GLN A 345 -20.03 24.55 20.64
N GLY A 346 -18.72 24.40 20.89
CA GLY A 346 -18.12 24.57 22.22
C GLY A 346 -18.34 23.40 23.18
N VAL A 347 -18.92 22.29 22.71
CA VAL A 347 -19.13 21.06 23.50
C VAL A 347 -18.06 20.02 23.15
N PHE A 348 -17.40 19.49 24.17
CA PHE A 348 -16.47 18.36 24.07
C PHE A 348 -17.16 17.02 24.35
N GLY A 349 -16.55 15.95 23.85
CA GLY A 349 -17.06 14.58 24.02
C GLY A 349 -18.26 14.26 23.15
N GLN A 350 -18.51 15.00 22.08
CA GLN A 350 -19.32 14.46 20.98
C GLN A 350 -18.44 13.78 19.93
N TYR A 351 -17.23 14.27 19.68
CA TYR A 351 -16.26 13.59 18.82
C TYR A 351 -15.97 12.18 19.33
N ALA A 352 -15.53 12.01 20.58
CA ALA A 352 -15.40 10.67 21.19
C ALA A 352 -15.54 10.76 22.71
N ARG A 353 -15.98 9.66 23.34
CA ARG A 353 -16.13 9.55 24.81
C ARG A 353 -15.38 8.34 25.39
N GLY A 354 -14.65 7.64 24.55
CA GLY A 354 -14.18 6.30 24.88
C GLY A 354 -13.40 5.66 23.76
N TRP A 355 -13.23 4.34 23.87
CA TRP A 355 -12.44 3.55 22.94
C TRP A 355 -13.04 2.15 22.78
N THR A 356 -12.57 1.46 21.77
CA THR A 356 -12.66 0.00 21.64
C THR A 356 -11.25 -0.56 21.71
N ASP A 357 -11.08 -1.75 22.28
CA ASP A 357 -9.78 -2.42 22.26
C ASP A 357 -9.38 -2.70 20.80
N PRO A 358 -8.29 -2.08 20.31
CA PRO A 358 -7.93 -2.20 18.91
C PRO A 358 -7.28 -3.56 18.62
N PRO A 359 -7.46 -4.12 17.41
CA PRO A 359 -6.81 -5.37 17.04
C PRO A 359 -5.28 -5.30 17.13
N PRO A 360 -4.58 -6.43 17.33
CA PRO A 360 -3.13 -6.47 17.28
C PRO A 360 -2.58 -5.85 15.97
N GLY A 361 -1.59 -4.96 16.11
CA GLY A 361 -0.97 -4.25 14.99
C GLY A 361 -1.71 -2.99 14.54
N ALA A 362 -2.83 -2.62 15.17
CA ALA A 362 -3.50 -1.34 14.91
C ALA A 362 -2.67 -0.15 15.42
N ILE A 363 -2.84 0.99 14.76
CA ILE A 363 -2.12 2.23 15.02
C ILE A 363 -3.09 3.22 15.65
N TRP A 364 -2.77 3.68 16.84
CA TRP A 364 -3.55 4.69 17.55
C TRP A 364 -3.27 6.06 16.94
N LEU A 365 -4.33 6.72 16.49
CA LEU A 365 -4.24 8.00 15.80
C LEU A 365 -4.55 9.16 16.74
N THR A 366 -5.55 8.99 17.60
CA THR A 366 -5.95 9.99 18.59
C THR A 366 -6.16 9.34 19.97
N ASP A 367 -5.92 10.14 21.02
CA ASP A 367 -6.10 9.76 22.41
C ASP A 367 -7.28 10.49 23.05
N VAL A 368 -8.08 9.78 23.84
CA VAL A 368 -9.08 10.30 24.80
C VAL A 368 -8.76 9.79 26.21
N GLY A 369 -9.33 10.39 27.24
CA GLY A 369 -9.05 10.06 28.64
C GLY A 369 -8.01 10.98 29.28
N PRO A 370 -7.67 10.76 30.56
CA PRO A 370 -6.71 11.60 31.26
C PRO A 370 -5.28 11.40 30.70
N PRO A 371 -4.38 12.39 30.83
CA PRO A 371 -3.02 12.30 30.27
C PRO A 371 -2.19 11.10 30.73
N ASN A 372 -2.46 10.58 31.93
CA ASN A 372 -1.77 9.42 32.52
C ASN A 372 -2.43 8.08 32.21
N ASP A 373 -3.60 8.06 31.56
CA ASP A 373 -4.26 6.85 31.06
C ASP A 373 -4.97 7.13 29.72
N PRO A 374 -4.21 7.48 28.66
CA PRO A 374 -4.79 7.74 27.34
C PRO A 374 -5.32 6.45 26.70
N LYS A 375 -6.44 6.57 25.99
CA LYS A 375 -7.16 5.50 25.30
C LYS A 375 -7.38 5.86 23.83
N PRO A 376 -7.38 4.88 22.89
CA PRO A 376 -7.44 5.18 21.46
C PRO A 376 -8.86 5.55 21.02
N ALA A 377 -9.15 6.84 20.87
CA ALA A 377 -10.42 7.29 20.30
C ALA A 377 -10.53 6.89 18.81
N ASP A 378 -9.45 7.11 18.06
CA ASP A 378 -9.33 6.70 16.67
C ASP A 378 -8.16 5.75 16.47
N TRP A 379 -8.37 4.70 15.68
CA TRP A 379 -7.31 3.80 15.27
C TRP A 379 -7.49 3.35 13.82
N ILE A 380 -6.35 3.07 13.17
CA ILE A 380 -6.32 2.47 11.84
C ILE A 380 -5.66 1.09 11.91
N TRP A 381 -6.21 0.14 11.17
CA TRP A 381 -5.76 -1.24 11.12
C TRP A 381 -5.81 -1.78 9.70
N ARG A 382 -4.91 -2.71 9.37
CA ARG A 382 -4.95 -3.44 8.10
C ARG A 382 -5.48 -4.84 8.33
N TYR A 383 -6.50 -5.22 7.58
CA TYR A 383 -7.10 -6.55 7.68
C TYR A 383 -6.08 -7.63 7.24
N PRO A 384 -5.76 -8.63 8.09
CA PRO A 384 -4.80 -9.66 7.76
C PRO A 384 -5.41 -10.66 6.78
N THR A 385 -4.63 -11.02 5.76
CA THR A 385 -5.00 -12.04 4.77
C THR A 385 -3.77 -12.87 4.45
N THR A 386 -3.96 -14.14 4.12
CA THR A 386 -2.89 -15.02 3.63
C THR A 386 -2.33 -14.51 2.29
N ALA A 387 -3.17 -13.90 1.47
CA ALA A 387 -2.78 -13.29 0.20
C ALA A 387 -2.08 -11.93 0.35
N GLY A 388 -1.99 -11.34 1.55
CA GLY A 388 -1.39 -10.02 1.75
C GLY A 388 -2.13 -8.85 1.08
N ARG A 389 -3.43 -9.01 0.79
CA ARG A 389 -4.27 -8.05 0.04
C ARG A 389 -5.33 -7.33 0.86
N GLY A 390 -5.43 -7.60 2.14
CA GLY A 390 -6.47 -7.00 2.98
C GLY A 390 -6.37 -5.47 3.03
N GLY A 391 -7.54 -4.84 2.99
CA GLY A 391 -7.70 -3.39 3.04
C GLY A 391 -7.66 -2.84 4.46
N PHE A 392 -8.04 -1.58 4.60
CA PHE A 392 -7.84 -0.82 5.83
C PHE A 392 -9.15 -0.50 6.53
N VAL A 393 -9.11 -0.50 7.86
CA VAL A 393 -10.20 -0.08 8.74
C VAL A 393 -9.75 1.15 9.50
N PHE A 394 -10.47 2.25 9.35
CA PHE A 394 -10.41 3.40 10.25
C PHE A 394 -11.61 3.29 11.20
N MET A 395 -11.34 3.11 12.49
CA MET A 395 -12.36 3.08 13.53
C MET A 395 -12.33 4.40 14.30
N HIS A 396 -13.49 5.04 14.36
CA HIS A 396 -13.77 6.21 15.17
C HIS A 396 -14.75 5.83 16.28
N ASN A 397 -14.32 5.94 17.54
CA ASN A 397 -15.11 5.56 18.71
C ASN A 397 -16.01 6.72 19.20
N GLY A 398 -16.90 7.19 18.33
CA GLY A 398 -17.77 8.31 18.62
C GLY A 398 -18.78 8.63 17.52
N ASP A 399 -19.22 9.88 17.48
CA ASP A 399 -20.31 10.34 16.63
C ASP A 399 -19.89 10.49 15.15
N ASN A 400 -20.79 10.98 14.30
CA ASN A 400 -20.52 11.17 12.88
C ASN A 400 -19.38 12.18 12.65
N MET A 401 -18.27 11.70 12.10
CA MET A 401 -17.13 12.55 11.70
C MET A 401 -17.50 13.67 10.71
N THR A 402 -18.64 13.57 10.03
CA THR A 402 -19.21 14.67 9.22
C THR A 402 -19.72 15.87 10.04
N ARG A 403 -19.50 15.88 11.35
CA ARG A 403 -19.74 17.05 12.22
C ARG A 403 -18.45 17.79 12.60
N TYR A 404 -17.28 17.24 12.26
CA TYR A 404 -15.99 17.67 12.80
C TYR A 404 -14.94 17.98 11.72
N PRO A 405 -14.11 19.01 11.94
CA PRO A 405 -14.34 20.10 12.89
C PRO A 405 -15.65 20.84 12.58
N ASP A 406 -16.23 21.59 13.52
CA ASP A 406 -17.38 22.45 13.20
C ASP A 406 -16.98 23.90 12.88
N HIS A 407 -15.69 24.20 12.98
CA HIS A 407 -15.11 25.53 12.83
C HIS A 407 -13.73 25.50 12.14
N GLY A 408 -13.23 26.67 11.79
CA GLY A 408 -11.95 26.83 11.11
C GLY A 408 -12.03 26.65 9.59
N PRO A 409 -10.94 26.94 8.87
CA PRO A 409 -10.89 26.93 7.41
C PRO A 409 -11.00 25.53 6.80
N LYS A 410 -10.86 24.47 7.62
CA LYS A 410 -10.82 23.05 7.22
C LYS A 410 -11.91 22.21 7.89
N LYS A 411 -12.99 22.83 8.35
CA LYS A 411 -14.09 22.19 9.09
C LYS A 411 -14.80 21.04 8.35
N GLU A 412 -14.62 20.94 7.03
CA GLU A 412 -15.25 19.90 6.19
C GLU A 412 -14.22 18.89 5.65
N ALA A 413 -13.00 18.90 6.18
CA ALA A 413 -11.89 18.14 5.59
C ALA A 413 -11.72 16.74 6.20
N LEU A 414 -12.13 16.49 7.45
CA LEU A 414 -11.76 15.28 8.19
C LEU A 414 -12.05 13.98 7.43
N VAL A 415 -13.29 13.78 6.97
CA VAL A 415 -13.66 12.54 6.25
C VAL A 415 -12.90 12.40 4.93
N ALA A 416 -12.68 13.51 4.21
CA ALA A 416 -11.90 13.50 2.97
C ALA A 416 -10.41 13.21 3.25
N ASN A 417 -9.83 13.76 4.31
CA ASN A 417 -8.46 13.49 4.74
C ASN A 417 -8.27 12.00 5.08
N ILE A 418 -9.22 11.39 5.80
CA ILE A 418 -9.21 9.95 6.10
C ILE A 418 -9.32 9.14 4.79
N ALA A 419 -10.26 9.47 3.91
CA ALA A 419 -10.43 8.80 2.62
C ALA A 419 -9.14 8.86 1.78
N VAL A 420 -8.49 10.02 1.71
CA VAL A 420 -7.20 10.22 1.05
C VAL A 420 -6.14 9.33 1.69
N ALA A 421 -6.01 9.32 3.01
CA ALA A 421 -5.03 8.47 3.70
C ALA A 421 -5.22 6.98 3.36
N LEU A 422 -6.45 6.47 3.41
CA LEU A 422 -6.76 5.08 3.08
C LEU A 422 -6.49 4.75 1.60
N ARG A 423 -6.83 5.66 0.67
CA ARG A 423 -6.49 5.51 -0.75
C ARG A 423 -4.98 5.45 -0.94
N ARG A 424 -4.22 6.39 -0.36
CA ARG A 424 -2.75 6.44 -0.48
C ARG A 424 -2.07 5.20 0.10
N LEU A 425 -2.57 4.67 1.22
CA LEU A 425 -2.14 3.38 1.76
C LEU A 425 -2.46 2.22 0.80
N SER A 426 -3.65 2.22 0.20
CA SER A 426 -4.06 1.20 -0.77
C SER A 426 -3.24 1.23 -2.07
N LEU A 427 -2.74 2.41 -2.45
CA LEU A 427 -1.91 2.60 -3.64
C LEU A 427 -0.40 2.45 -3.37
N GLY A 428 0.03 2.22 -2.12
CA GLY A 428 1.45 2.13 -1.75
C GLY A 428 2.20 3.48 -1.73
N GLU A 429 1.48 4.61 -1.81
CA GLU A 429 2.05 5.95 -1.67
C GLU A 429 2.39 6.31 -0.22
N LEU A 430 1.72 5.66 0.73
CA LEU A 430 2.03 5.65 2.15
C LEU A 430 2.26 4.21 2.60
N LEU A 431 3.13 4.03 3.60
CA LEU A 431 3.35 2.73 4.23
C LEU A 431 2.64 2.66 5.58
N PHE A 432 2.06 1.50 5.87
CA PHE A 432 1.37 1.21 7.13
C PHE A 432 2.36 0.94 8.29
#